data_AF-A0A1C6CFR3-F1
#
_entry.id   AF-A0A1C6CFR3-F1
#
_cell.length_a   1.000
_cell.length_b   1.000
_cell.length_c   1.000
_cell.angle_alpha   90.00
_cell.angle_beta   90.00
_cell.angle_gamma   90.00
#
_symmetry.space_group_name_H-M   'P 1'
#
loop_
_entity.id
_entity.type
_entity.pdbx_description
1 polymer ?
#
loop_
_entity_poly.entity_id
_entity_poly.type
_entity_poly.pdbx_seq_one_letter_code
_entity_poly.pdbx_strand_id
1 'polypeptide(L)'
;MTEEPVKVYNFQVEDYHTYYVGENGVWVHNANCKLIKNDDGTYDAELSYKEDWTPEQRAEADAKCKALSDADTVKTKVERNDSPSVEYKKAFGKDSIPAGKDIDHTIDLQLGGNPDVKVNGKPLDKSVNRSLGKQIGYLIKDFDYGTIIRKFTMVNRQ
;
A
#
# COMPACT_ATOMS: atom_id res chain seq x y z
N MET A 1 -12.65 -21.64 42.83
CA MET A 1 -13.24 -22.01 41.53
C MET A 1 -14.34 -20.99 41.28
N THR A 2 -14.29 -20.22 40.20
CA THR A 2 -15.30 -19.18 39.91
C THR A 2 -16.58 -19.83 39.39
N GLU A 3 -17.73 -19.41 39.91
CA GLU A 3 -19.07 -19.98 39.63
C GLU A 3 -19.70 -19.50 38.31
N GLU A 4 -19.05 -18.62 37.56
CA GLU A 4 -19.57 -18.10 36.29
C GLU A 4 -18.92 -18.80 35.07
N PRO A 5 -19.72 -19.26 34.08
CA PRO A 5 -19.19 -19.88 32.87
C PRO A 5 -18.46 -18.85 31.99
N VAL A 6 -17.16 -19.05 31.79
CA VAL A 6 -16.35 -18.23 30.89
C VAL A 6 -16.54 -18.71 29.45
N LYS A 7 -16.92 -17.80 28.55
CA LYS A 7 -17.03 -18.08 27.13
C LYS A 7 -15.65 -18.17 26.50
N VAL A 8 -15.24 -19.38 26.13
CA VAL A 8 -13.97 -19.65 25.44
C VAL A 8 -14.22 -19.94 23.96
N TYR A 9 -13.28 -19.51 23.10
CA TYR A 9 -13.28 -19.76 21.66
C TYR A 9 -12.03 -20.54 21.30
N ASN A 10 -12.21 -21.77 20.82
CA ASN A 10 -11.11 -22.57 20.28
C ASN A 10 -10.92 -22.23 18.81
N PHE A 11 -9.67 -22.04 18.37
CA PHE A 11 -9.32 -21.95 16.96
C PHE A 11 -8.30 -23.06 16.66
N GLN A 12 -8.47 -23.72 15.51
CA GLN A 12 -7.52 -24.69 14.98
C GLN A 12 -6.63 -23.98 13.97
N VAL A 13 -5.34 -24.27 14.01
CA VAL A 13 -4.36 -23.82 13.02
C VAL A 13 -3.79 -25.03 12.31
N GLU A 14 -3.55 -24.92 11.00
CA GLU A 14 -3.07 -26.03 10.17
C GLU A 14 -1.58 -26.36 10.38
N ASP A 15 -0.78 -25.45 10.99
CA ASP A 15 0.67 -25.64 11.23
C ASP A 15 1.19 -24.81 12.42
N TYR A 16 2.45 -25.01 12.84
CA TYR A 16 3.11 -24.27 13.92
C TYR A 16 3.24 -22.78 13.58
N HIS A 17 2.51 -21.94 14.30
CA HIS A 17 2.60 -20.48 14.21
C HIS A 17 2.99 -19.91 15.59
N THR A 18 3.97 -19.02 15.64
CA THR A 18 4.36 -18.33 16.88
C THR A 18 3.46 -17.12 17.10
N TYR A 19 2.61 -17.15 18.14
CA TYR A 19 1.79 -16.01 18.54
C TYR A 19 2.24 -15.50 19.92
N TYR A 20 2.30 -14.18 20.07
CA TYR A 20 2.48 -13.51 21.35
C TYR A 20 1.13 -12.91 21.79
N VAL A 21 0.65 -13.31 22.96
CA VAL A 21 -0.57 -12.74 23.57
C VAL A 21 -0.13 -11.95 24.80
N GLY A 22 -0.17 -10.63 24.69
CA GLY A 22 0.04 -9.70 25.81
C GLY A 22 -1.25 -8.96 26.16
N GLU A 23 -1.33 -8.40 27.37
CA GLU A 23 -2.50 -7.61 27.84
C GLU A 23 -2.78 -6.39 26.96
N ASN A 24 -1.76 -5.88 26.26
CA ASN A 24 -1.93 -4.94 25.16
C ASN A 24 -2.26 -5.74 23.90
N GLY A 25 -3.53 -5.82 23.51
CA GLY A 25 -3.99 -6.50 22.29
C GLY A 25 -3.42 -5.91 21.00
N VAL A 26 -2.14 -6.15 20.73
CA VAL A 26 -1.45 -5.73 19.52
C VAL A 26 -1.77 -6.72 18.42
N TRP A 27 -2.56 -6.27 17.45
CA TRP A 27 -2.75 -7.00 16.21
C TRP A 27 -1.53 -6.78 15.32
N VAL A 28 -0.64 -7.76 15.24
CA VAL A 28 0.46 -7.74 14.27
C VAL A 28 -0.11 -7.93 12.88
N HIS A 29 -0.28 -6.84 12.15
CA HIS A 29 -0.45 -6.92 10.72
C HIS A 29 0.85 -7.46 10.13
N ASN A 30 0.78 -8.68 9.58
CA ASN A 30 1.81 -9.31 8.77
C ASN A 30 1.98 -8.57 7.41
N ALA A 31 1.91 -7.24 7.44
CA ALA A 31 2.33 -6.40 6.35
C ALA A 31 3.83 -6.22 6.56
N ASN A 32 4.64 -6.98 5.82
CA ASN A 32 6.09 -6.83 5.77
C ASN A 32 6.48 -5.53 5.05
N CYS A 33 5.79 -4.44 5.38
CA CYS A 33 6.11 -3.09 4.96
C CYS A 33 6.58 -2.32 6.20
N LYS A 34 7.61 -1.50 6.04
CA LYS A 34 8.28 -0.82 7.15
C LYS A 34 8.55 0.63 6.81
N LEU A 35 8.52 1.48 7.82
CA LEU A 35 9.04 2.84 7.73
C LEU A 35 10.38 2.93 8.46
N ILE A 36 11.32 3.62 7.84
CA ILE A 36 12.65 3.89 8.38
C ILE A 36 12.74 5.40 8.54
N LYS A 37 13.00 5.87 9.75
CA LYS A 37 13.19 7.30 10.02
C LYS A 37 14.64 7.69 9.70
N ASN A 38 14.81 8.77 8.95
CA ASN A 38 16.10 9.36 8.61
C ASN A 38 16.50 10.44 9.64
N ASP A 39 17.80 10.74 9.71
CA ASP A 39 18.36 11.73 10.66
C ASP A 39 17.84 13.15 10.41
N ASP A 40 17.41 13.45 9.19
CA ASP A 40 16.86 14.75 8.79
C ASP A 40 15.34 14.89 9.04
N GLY A 41 14.75 13.90 9.72
CA GLY A 41 13.32 13.89 10.06
C GLY A 41 12.41 13.41 8.93
N THR A 42 12.96 13.00 7.78
CA THR A 42 12.20 12.34 6.71
C THR A 42 12.09 10.82 6.94
N TYR A 43 11.33 10.13 6.09
CA TYR A 43 11.14 8.69 6.19
C TYR A 43 11.42 7.99 4.87
N ASP A 44 11.90 6.75 4.93
CA ASP A 44 11.94 5.81 3.83
C ASP A 44 10.90 4.70 4.07
N ALA A 45 10.31 4.18 3.00
CA ALA A 45 9.29 3.14 3.03
C ALA A 45 9.79 1.88 2.32
N GLU A 46 9.83 0.77 3.05
CA GLU A 46 10.00 -0.56 2.50
C GLU A 46 8.63 -1.18 2.28
N LEU A 47 8.33 -1.59 1.06
CA LEU A 47 7.11 -2.30 0.66
C LEU A 47 7.46 -3.75 0.32
N SER A 48 6.54 -4.67 0.55
CA SER A 48 6.78 -6.09 0.29
C SER A 48 6.21 -6.56 -1.04
N TYR A 49 6.97 -7.43 -1.72
CA TYR A 49 6.45 -8.24 -2.81
C TYR A 49 5.41 -9.25 -2.29
N LYS A 50 4.50 -9.63 -3.18
CA LYS A 50 3.68 -10.82 -2.98
C LYS A 50 4.43 -12.06 -3.51
N GLU A 51 4.32 -13.18 -2.80
CA GLU A 51 5.04 -14.41 -3.16
C GLU A 51 4.68 -14.95 -4.55
N ASP A 52 3.40 -14.85 -4.92
CA ASP A 52 2.86 -15.30 -6.20
C ASP A 52 2.98 -14.28 -7.34
N TRP A 53 3.73 -13.18 -7.15
CA TRP A 53 3.95 -12.22 -8.22
C TRP A 53 4.93 -12.72 -9.27
N THR A 54 4.54 -12.59 -10.53
CA THR A 54 5.40 -12.86 -11.68
C THR A 54 6.55 -11.84 -11.75
N PRO A 55 7.64 -12.14 -12.47
CA PRO A 55 8.72 -11.18 -12.69
C PRO A 55 8.24 -9.84 -13.24
N GLU A 56 7.23 -9.84 -14.12
CA GLU A 56 6.65 -8.63 -14.68
C GLU A 56 5.89 -7.82 -13.63
N GLN A 57 5.13 -8.47 -12.75
CA GLN A 57 4.45 -7.80 -11.64
C GLN A 57 5.44 -7.19 -10.64
N ARG A 58 6.56 -7.89 -10.37
CA ARG A 58 7.65 -7.36 -9.54
C ARG A 58 8.30 -6.14 -10.20
N ALA A 59 8.60 -6.21 -11.50
CA ALA A 59 9.13 -5.08 -12.25
C ALA A 59 8.18 -3.87 -12.29
N GLU A 60 6.86 -4.10 -12.41
CA GLU A 60 5.85 -3.04 -12.31
C GLU A 60 5.83 -2.40 -10.91
N ALA A 61 5.98 -3.20 -9.85
CA ALA A 61 6.08 -2.71 -8.48
C ALA A 61 7.36 -1.88 -8.27
N ASP A 62 8.50 -2.36 -8.76
CA ASP A 62 9.79 -1.66 -8.70
C ASP A 62 9.74 -0.32 -9.45
N ALA A 63 9.16 -0.31 -10.65
CA ALA A 63 8.98 0.91 -11.44
C ALA A 63 8.10 1.93 -10.71
N LYS A 64 7.08 1.48 -9.98
CA LYS A 64 6.25 2.36 -9.15
C LYS A 64 7.04 2.91 -7.95
N CYS A 65 7.75 2.07 -7.21
CA CYS A 65 8.59 2.52 -6.10
C CYS A 65 9.67 3.51 -6.55
N LYS A 66 10.28 3.28 -7.72
CA LYS A 66 11.19 4.24 -8.33
C LYS A 66 10.51 5.58 -8.64
N ALA A 67 9.34 5.55 -9.28
CA ALA A 67 8.60 6.78 -9.59
C ALA A 67 8.21 7.57 -8.33
N LEU A 68 7.82 6.88 -7.24
CA LEU A 68 7.57 7.51 -5.95
C LEU A 68 8.85 8.09 -5.33
N SER A 69 9.98 7.39 -5.41
CA SER A 69 11.26 7.87 -4.86
C SER A 69 11.85 9.05 -5.62
N ASP A 70 11.61 9.11 -6.92
CA ASP A 70 12.05 10.22 -7.78
C ASP A 70 11.14 11.46 -7.61
N ALA A 71 9.98 11.31 -6.98
CA ALA A 71 9.05 12.39 -6.70
C ALA A 71 9.25 12.96 -5.29
N ASP A 72 8.92 14.24 -5.11
CA ASP A 72 8.91 14.90 -3.81
C ASP A 72 7.69 14.46 -2.97
N THR A 73 7.63 13.18 -2.60
CA THR A 73 6.42 12.62 -1.98
C THR A 73 6.23 13.12 -0.55
N VAL A 74 5.00 13.57 -0.30
CA VAL A 74 4.63 14.18 0.96
C VAL A 74 3.23 13.73 1.35
N LYS A 75 3.03 13.39 2.63
CA LYS A 75 1.71 13.02 3.14
C LYS A 75 0.73 14.16 2.93
N THR A 76 -0.26 13.94 2.07
CA THR A 76 -1.29 14.94 1.74
C THR A 76 -2.68 14.45 2.13
N LYS A 77 -3.58 15.43 2.31
CA LYS A 77 -5.00 15.18 2.46
C LYS A 77 -5.58 14.90 1.07
N VAL A 78 -6.26 13.76 0.93
CA VAL A 78 -6.93 13.38 -0.32
C VAL A 78 -8.36 13.89 -0.30
N GLU A 79 -8.75 14.57 -1.37
CA GLU A 79 -10.15 14.90 -1.64
C GLU A 79 -10.79 13.78 -2.47
N ARG A 80 -12.05 13.44 -2.14
CA ARG A 80 -12.75 12.35 -2.81
C ARG A 80 -13.24 12.81 -4.18
N ASN A 81 -12.68 12.22 -5.23
CA ASN A 81 -13.15 12.39 -6.61
C ASN A 81 -13.85 11.12 -7.12
N ASP A 82 -14.31 11.19 -8.38
CA ASP A 82 -14.78 10.03 -9.13
C ASP A 82 -13.69 8.93 -9.17
N SER A 83 -14.11 7.70 -9.44
CA SER A 83 -13.16 6.59 -9.61
C SER A 83 -12.15 6.91 -10.73
N PRO A 84 -10.83 6.67 -10.53
CA PRO A 84 -9.82 6.93 -11.55
C PRO A 84 -10.12 6.22 -12.88
N SER A 85 -10.65 5.00 -12.80
CA SER A 85 -11.07 4.23 -13.98
C SER A 85 -12.21 4.88 -14.76
N VAL A 86 -13.12 5.59 -14.07
CA VAL A 86 -14.23 6.31 -14.71
C VAL A 86 -13.70 7.54 -15.44
N GLU A 87 -12.86 8.33 -14.78
CA GLU A 87 -12.25 9.52 -15.38
C GLU A 87 -11.35 9.16 -16.58
N TYR A 88 -10.56 8.09 -16.45
CA TYR A 88 -9.68 7.64 -17.51
C TYR A 88 -10.45 7.16 -18.74
N LYS A 89 -11.58 6.46 -18.56
CA LYS A 89 -12.47 6.07 -19.67
C LYS A 89 -13.17 7.27 -20.31
N LYS A 90 -13.57 8.28 -19.52
CA LYS A 90 -14.11 9.54 -20.06
C LYS A 90 -13.08 10.27 -20.94
N ALA A 91 -11.81 10.23 -20.55
CA ALA A 91 -10.72 10.89 -21.26
C ALA A 91 -10.23 10.14 -22.51
N PHE A 92 -10.08 8.82 -22.43
CA PHE A 92 -9.38 8.01 -23.45
C PHE A 92 -10.27 6.96 -24.13
N GLY A 93 -11.55 6.85 -23.75
CA GLY A 93 -12.51 5.90 -24.32
C GLY A 93 -12.77 4.68 -23.41
N LYS A 94 -13.88 3.98 -23.67
CA LYS A 94 -14.38 2.90 -22.80
C LYS A 94 -13.42 1.70 -22.71
N ASP A 95 -12.70 1.43 -23.80
CA ASP A 95 -11.81 0.26 -23.96
C ASP A 95 -10.34 0.62 -23.74
N SER A 96 -10.05 1.79 -23.15
CA SER A 96 -8.68 2.29 -22.93
C SER A 96 -7.93 1.58 -21.81
N ILE A 97 -8.61 0.76 -21.00
CA ILE A 97 -8.03 0.02 -19.88
C ILE A 97 -7.89 -1.45 -20.26
N PRO A 98 -6.67 -1.99 -20.37
CA PRO A 98 -6.45 -3.40 -20.65
C PRO A 98 -7.04 -4.32 -19.58
N ALA A 99 -7.48 -5.52 -19.99
CA ALA A 99 -7.99 -6.51 -19.05
C ALA A 99 -6.92 -6.89 -18.01
N GLY A 100 -7.32 -6.97 -16.74
CA GLY A 100 -6.40 -7.28 -15.63
C GLY A 100 -5.64 -6.06 -15.07
N LYS A 101 -5.76 -4.88 -15.68
CA LYS A 101 -5.16 -3.63 -15.19
C LYS A 101 -6.20 -2.76 -14.48
N ASP A 102 -5.77 -2.07 -13.44
CA ASP A 102 -6.48 -0.94 -12.84
C ASP A 102 -5.77 0.37 -13.24
N ILE A 103 -6.45 1.52 -13.15
CA ILE A 103 -5.79 2.81 -13.31
C ILE A 103 -5.12 3.20 -12.00
N ASP A 104 -3.81 3.29 -12.06
CA ASP A 104 -2.96 3.72 -10.98
C ASP A 104 -2.60 5.19 -11.11
N HIS A 105 -2.64 5.90 -9.98
CA HIS A 105 -1.96 7.18 -9.87
C HIS A 105 -0.48 6.89 -9.63
N THR A 106 0.36 7.18 -10.62
CA THR A 106 1.79 6.87 -10.58
C THR A 106 2.43 7.40 -9.30
N ILE A 107 2.13 8.65 -8.97
CA ILE A 107 2.32 9.21 -7.65
C ILE A 107 1.01 9.12 -6.90
N ASP A 108 1.01 8.49 -5.73
CA ASP A 108 -0.21 8.29 -4.94
C ASP A 108 -0.80 9.65 -4.51
N LEU A 109 -2.13 9.79 -4.55
CA LEU A 109 -2.79 11.02 -4.13
C LEU A 109 -2.57 11.33 -2.64
N GLN A 110 -2.39 10.29 -1.81
CA GLN A 110 -2.04 10.43 -0.39
C GLN A 110 -0.59 10.91 -0.17
N LEU A 111 0.19 10.98 -1.25
CA LEU A 111 1.60 11.31 -1.30
C LEU A 111 1.90 12.54 -2.17
N GLY A 112 0.89 13.39 -2.41
CA GLY A 112 1.03 14.61 -3.21
C GLY A 112 0.87 14.42 -4.72
N GLY A 113 0.43 13.25 -5.17
CA GLY A 113 0.17 12.99 -6.58
C GLY A 113 -0.91 13.89 -7.18
N ASN A 114 -0.75 14.22 -8.47
CA ASN A 114 -1.75 14.99 -9.21
C ASN A 114 -3.05 14.18 -9.37
N PRO A 115 -4.23 14.75 -9.04
CA PRO A 115 -5.51 14.05 -9.19
C PRO A 115 -5.95 13.83 -10.65
N ASP A 116 -5.38 14.55 -11.62
CA ASP A 116 -5.74 14.36 -13.03
C ASP A 116 -5.14 13.07 -13.59
N VAL A 117 -6.01 12.09 -13.85
CA VAL A 117 -5.64 10.80 -14.46
C VAL A 117 -5.06 10.91 -15.87
N LYS A 118 -5.23 12.05 -16.57
CA LYS A 118 -4.57 12.28 -17.86
C LYS A 118 -3.07 12.55 -17.72
N VAL A 119 -2.67 13.06 -16.54
CA VAL A 119 -1.29 13.45 -16.24
C VAL A 119 -0.61 12.37 -15.40
N ASN A 120 -1.31 11.84 -14.40
CA ASN A 120 -0.75 10.93 -13.39
C ASN A 120 -1.38 9.53 -13.42
N GLY A 121 -2.36 9.29 -14.29
CA GLY A 121 -3.01 7.99 -14.44
C GLY A 121 -2.29 7.09 -15.45
N LYS A 122 -2.00 5.84 -15.06
CA LYS A 122 -1.50 4.81 -15.97
C LYS A 122 -2.12 3.44 -15.66
N PRO A 123 -2.29 2.56 -16.65
CA PRO A 123 -2.64 1.17 -16.37
C PRO A 123 -1.53 0.46 -15.59
N LEU A 124 -1.89 -0.20 -14.49
CA LEU A 124 -1.00 -1.00 -13.66
C LEU A 124 -1.68 -2.33 -13.33
N ASP A 125 -0.92 -3.41 -13.16
CA ASP A 125 -1.50 -4.69 -12.76
C ASP A 125 -2.36 -4.53 -11.51
N LYS A 126 -3.59 -5.05 -11.55
CA LYS A 126 -4.56 -4.89 -10.45
C LYS A 126 -4.03 -5.44 -9.13
N SER A 127 -3.25 -6.52 -9.15
CA SER A 127 -2.66 -7.14 -7.95
C SER A 127 -1.61 -6.21 -7.35
N VAL A 128 -0.74 -5.66 -8.21
CA VAL A 128 0.30 -4.70 -7.83
C VAL A 128 -0.32 -3.42 -7.28
N ASN A 129 -1.24 -2.80 -8.04
CA ASN A 129 -1.88 -1.54 -7.67
C ASN A 129 -2.55 -1.61 -6.30
N ARG A 130 -3.42 -2.62 -6.10
CA ARG A 130 -4.17 -2.79 -4.86
C ARG A 130 -3.28 -3.13 -3.67
N SER A 131 -2.23 -3.92 -3.89
CA SER A 131 -1.27 -4.26 -2.84
C SER A 131 -0.50 -3.03 -2.38
N LEU A 132 0.14 -2.31 -3.30
CA LEU A 132 0.98 -1.16 -2.95
C LEU A 132 0.16 -0.01 -2.35
N GLY A 133 -1.00 0.31 -2.91
CA GLY A 133 -1.88 1.34 -2.34
C GLY A 133 -2.30 1.01 -0.91
N LYS A 134 -2.59 -0.26 -0.61
CA LYS A 134 -2.93 -0.70 0.75
C LYS A 134 -1.72 -0.62 1.70
N GLN A 135 -0.54 -1.06 1.27
CA GLN A 135 0.68 -1.01 2.07
C GLN A 135 1.06 0.44 2.40
N ILE A 136 1.11 1.31 1.39
CA ILE A 136 1.38 2.74 1.57
C ILE A 136 0.35 3.35 2.51
N GLY A 137 -0.94 3.12 2.26
CA GLY A 137 -2.03 3.64 3.09
C GLY A 137 -1.93 3.21 4.56
N TYR A 138 -1.43 2.01 4.85
CA TYR A 138 -1.16 1.58 6.23
C TYR A 138 0.07 2.24 6.84
N LEU A 139 1.17 2.33 6.09
CA LEU A 139 2.41 2.94 6.58
C LEU A 139 2.19 4.40 7.00
N ILE A 140 1.50 5.18 6.16
CA ILE A 140 1.36 6.63 6.36
C ILE A 140 0.09 7.02 7.10
N LYS A 141 -0.66 6.05 7.66
CA LYS A 141 -1.99 6.27 8.23
C LYS A 141 -1.98 7.32 9.35
N ASP A 142 -1.01 7.19 10.25
CA ASP A 142 -0.93 7.97 11.49
C ASP A 142 0.11 9.11 11.39
N PHE A 143 0.60 9.41 10.18
CA PHE A 143 1.52 10.51 9.95
C PHE A 143 0.78 11.83 9.78
N ASP A 144 1.39 12.88 10.31
CA ASP A 144 0.95 14.25 10.09
C ASP A 144 1.07 14.63 8.61
N TYR A 145 0.12 15.45 8.13
CA TYR A 145 0.21 16.02 6.80
C TYR A 145 1.47 16.89 6.67
N GLY A 146 2.17 16.78 5.54
CA GLY A 146 3.48 17.40 5.35
C GLY A 146 4.67 16.49 5.65
N THR A 147 4.45 15.30 6.21
CA THR A 147 5.54 14.32 6.41
C THR A 147 6.11 13.86 5.06
N ILE A 148 7.42 14.00 4.88
CA ILE A 148 8.12 13.65 3.64
C ILE A 148 8.56 12.19 3.67
N ILE A 149 8.22 11.45 2.61
CA ILE A 149 8.76 10.11 2.36
C ILE A 149 9.70 10.21 1.17
N ARG A 150 10.98 9.85 1.33
CA ARG A 150 11.99 10.06 0.30
C ARG A 150 12.17 8.86 -0.61
N LYS A 151 12.26 7.68 -0.02
CA LYS A 151 12.62 6.47 -0.76
C LYS A 151 11.56 5.41 -0.56
N PHE A 152 11.20 4.75 -1.64
CA PHE A 152 10.36 3.57 -1.66
C PHE A 152 11.18 2.42 -2.24
N THR A 153 11.26 1.32 -1.52
CA THR A 153 11.96 0.10 -1.97
C THR A 153 11.05 -1.10 -1.85
N MET A 154 11.22 -2.05 -2.78
CA MET A 154 10.57 -3.34 -2.68
C MET A 154 11.50 -4.34 -1.99
N VAL A 155 10.97 -5.09 -1.02
CA VAL A 155 11.67 -6.13 -0.27
C VAL A 155 10.93 -7.46 -0.38
N ASN A 156 11.68 -8.57 -0.33
CA ASN A 156 11.05 -9.89 -0.23
C ASN A 156 10.40 -10.04 1.14
N ARG A 157 9.24 -10.68 1.14
CA ARG A 157 8.54 -11.07 2.37
C ARG A 157 9.47 -12.02 3.14
N GLN A 158 9.86 -11.63 4.36
CA GLN A 158 10.55 -12.52 5.31
C GLN A 158 9.58 -13.52 5.90
#